data_AF-A0A1Q5LWW7-F1
#
_entry.id   AF-A0A1Q5LWW7-F1
#
_cell.length_a   1.000
_cell.length_b   1.000
_cell.length_c   1.000
_cell.angle_alpha   90.00
_cell.angle_beta   90.00
_cell.angle_gamma   90.00
#
_symmetry.space_group_name_H-M   'P 1'
#
loop_
_entity.id
_entity.type
_entity.pdbx_description
1 polymer ?
#
loop_
_entity_poly.entity_id
_entity_poly.type
_entity_poly.pdbx_seq_one_letter_code
_entity_poly.pdbx_strand_id
1 'polypeptide(L)'
;MITPYARIAGLTATALTLAALAVLYARADVGPMAAGHTAAALVVAEAARYAYRTAAQERAAAIAAERRARAHLSTDRILADRISLGWADLEDTCCLEHWASRGTAHEPSCMHWKEPTP
;
A
#
# COMPACT_ATOMS: atom_id res chain seq x y z
N MET A 1 16.24 10.25 13.82
CA MET A 1 14.82 9.80 13.94
C MET A 1 14.85 8.36 14.43
N ILE A 2 14.26 8.05 15.59
CA ILE A 2 14.25 6.67 16.14
C ILE A 2 13.18 5.87 15.40
N THR A 3 13.51 4.66 14.95
CA THR A 3 12.53 3.79 14.27
C THR A 3 11.48 3.29 15.26
N PRO A 4 10.22 3.04 14.82
CA PRO A 4 9.17 2.51 15.69
C PRO A 4 9.57 1.21 16.38
N TYR A 5 10.34 0.36 15.68
CA TYR A 5 10.90 -0.88 16.23
C TYR A 5 11.91 -0.63 17.37
N ALA A 6 12.82 0.34 17.23
CA ALA A 6 13.78 0.67 18.27
C ALA A 6 13.07 1.23 19.52
N ARG A 7 12.00 2.02 19.34
CA ARG A 7 11.18 2.52 20.45
C ARG A 7 10.47 1.38 21.20
N ILE A 8 9.85 0.46 20.47
CA ILE A 8 9.17 -0.70 21.08
C ILE A 8 10.19 -1.57 21.82
N ALA A 9 11.33 -1.88 21.20
CA ALA A 9 12.40 -2.66 21.82
C ALA A 9 12.90 -2.01 23.12
N GLY A 10 13.12 -0.69 23.11
CA GLY A 10 13.53 0.07 24.29
C GLY A 10 12.51 0.01 25.43
N LEU A 11 11.22 0.17 25.12
CA LEU A 11 10.14 0.05 26.11
C LEU A 11 10.06 -1.38 26.68
N THR A 12 10.14 -2.41 25.83
CA THR A 12 10.12 -3.80 26.28
C THR A 12 11.31 -4.15 27.16
N ALA A 13 12.52 -3.68 26.81
CA ALA A 13 13.71 -3.87 27.62
C ALA A 13 13.57 -3.18 28.98
N THR A 14 13.07 -1.95 28.99
CA THR A 14 12.83 -1.18 30.23
C THR A 14 11.82 -1.88 31.13
N ALA A 15 10.71 -2.39 30.58
CA ALA A 15 9.72 -3.14 31.35
C ALA A 15 10.32 -4.40 31.99
N LEU A 16 11.15 -5.14 31.25
CA LEU A 16 11.85 -6.31 31.76
C LEU A 16 12.86 -5.96 32.87
N THR A 17 13.62 -4.87 32.70
CA THR A 17 14.54 -4.39 33.74
C THR A 17 13.81 -4.00 35.02
N LEU A 18 12.69 -3.29 34.91
CA LEU A 18 11.87 -2.92 36.06
C LEU A 18 11.27 -4.15 36.76
N ALA A 19 10.80 -5.14 36.00
CA ALA A 19 10.33 -6.40 36.55
C ALA A 19 11.44 -7.16 37.30
N ALA A 20 12.66 -7.20 36.74
CA ALA A 20 13.81 -7.81 37.39
C ALA A 20 14.18 -7.08 38.69
N LEU A 21 14.16 -5.74 38.69
CA LEU A 21 14.38 -4.94 39.90
C LEU A 21 13.31 -5.19 40.96
N ALA A 22 12.05 -5.31 40.56
CA ALA A 22 10.96 -5.64 41.49
C ALA A 22 11.21 -6.99 42.19
N VAL A 23 11.67 -8.01 41.46
CA VAL A 23 12.05 -9.31 42.04
C VAL A 23 13.22 -9.16 43.01
N LEU A 24 14.27 -8.40 42.66
CA LEU A 24 15.40 -8.16 43.55
C LEU A 24 14.97 -7.45 44.84
N TYR A 25 14.13 -6.41 44.76
CA TYR A 25 13.61 -5.71 45.93
C TYR A 25 12.69 -6.58 46.79
N ALA A 26 11.88 -7.46 46.18
CA ALA A 26 11.07 -8.42 46.92
C ALA A 26 11.94 -9.41 47.69
N ARG A 27 13.06 -9.86 47.10
CA ARG A 27 14.02 -10.76 47.75
C ARG A 27 14.83 -10.08 48.86
N ALA A 28 14.99 -8.77 48.78
CA ALA A 28 15.61 -7.93 49.81
C ALA A 28 14.62 -7.45 50.90
N ASP A 29 13.37 -7.91 50.86
CA ASP A 29 12.29 -7.55 51.79
C ASP A 29 11.96 -6.05 51.84
N VAL A 30 12.23 -5.34 50.74
CA VAL A 30 11.90 -3.91 50.56
C VAL A 30 10.58 -3.79 49.80
N GLY A 31 9.49 -4.17 50.46
CA GLY A 31 8.14 -4.26 49.88
C GLY A 31 7.66 -3.03 49.09
N PRO A 32 7.79 -1.80 49.61
CA PRO A 32 7.36 -0.60 48.88
C PRO A 32 8.10 -0.39 47.55
N MET A 33 9.40 -0.68 47.51
CA MET A 33 10.19 -0.57 46.28
C MET A 33 9.79 -1.66 45.28
N ALA A 34 9.57 -2.89 45.74
CA ALA A 34 9.11 -3.99 44.89
C ALA A 34 7.75 -3.67 44.23
N ALA A 35 6.80 -3.15 45.01
CA ALA A 35 5.49 -2.73 44.51
C ALA A 35 5.59 -1.59 43.49
N GLY A 36 6.39 -0.56 43.78
CA GLY A 36 6.60 0.57 42.89
C GLY A 36 7.20 0.16 41.54
N HIS A 37 8.24 -0.68 41.55
CA HIS A 37 8.87 -1.17 40.32
C HIS A 37 7.96 -2.11 39.53
N THR A 38 7.13 -2.92 40.21
CA THR A 38 6.12 -3.75 39.55
C THR A 38 5.09 -2.90 38.82
N ALA A 39 4.55 -1.87 39.47
CA ALA A 39 3.60 -0.94 38.86
C ALA A 39 4.22 -0.22 37.65
N ALA A 40 5.46 0.26 37.79
CA ALA A 40 6.20 0.90 36.70
C ALA A 40 6.41 -0.06 35.52
N ALA A 41 6.78 -1.32 35.77
CA ALA A 41 6.96 -2.33 34.73
C ALA A 41 5.67 -2.55 33.94
N LEU A 42 4.52 -2.63 34.62
CA LEU A 42 3.21 -2.79 33.97
C LEU A 42 2.85 -1.60 33.07
N VAL A 43 3.07 -0.37 33.55
CA VAL A 43 2.80 0.84 32.76
C VAL A 43 3.65 0.88 31.49
N VAL A 44 4.95 0.57 31.62
CA VAL A 44 5.87 0.57 30.47
C VAL A 44 5.53 -0.57 29.49
N ALA A 45 5.17 -1.75 29.99
CA ALA A 45 4.73 -2.86 29.15
C ALA A 45 3.45 -2.51 28.36
N GLU A 46 2.50 -1.84 28.98
CA GLU A 46 1.28 -1.39 28.31
C GLU A 46 1.59 -0.33 27.24
N ALA A 47 2.50 0.60 27.53
CA ALA A 47 2.97 1.58 26.55
C ALA A 47 3.65 0.91 25.34
N ALA A 48 4.45 -0.13 25.56
CA ALA A 48 5.07 -0.92 24.49
C ALA A 48 4.00 -1.61 23.63
N ARG A 49 2.99 -2.21 24.28
CA ARG A 49 1.87 -2.88 23.61
C ARG A 49 1.05 -1.91 22.76
N TYR A 50 0.78 -0.72 23.28
CA TYR A 50 0.08 0.34 22.56
C TYR A 50 0.89 0.78 21.33
N ALA A 51 2.18 1.10 21.50
CA ALA A 51 3.05 1.51 20.41
C ALA A 51 3.12 0.46 19.28
N TYR A 52 3.16 -0.82 19.64
CA TYR A 52 3.11 -1.92 18.67
C TYR A 52 1.80 -1.93 17.87
N ARG A 53 0.64 -1.80 18.55
CA ARG A 53 -0.67 -1.76 17.89
C ARG A 53 -0.79 -0.57 16.94
N THR A 54 -0.35 0.60 17.36
CA THR A 54 -0.37 1.80 16.51
C THR A 54 0.49 1.61 15.27
N ALA A 55 1.73 1.11 15.42
CA ALA A 55 2.60 0.84 14.27
C ALA A 55 1.99 -0.21 13.31
N ALA A 56 1.30 -1.23 13.84
CA ALA A 56 0.60 -2.21 13.02
C ALA A 56 -0.58 -1.59 12.25
N GLN A 57 -1.35 -0.69 12.87
CA GLN A 57 -2.45 0.04 12.22
C GLN A 57 -1.94 0.97 11.12
N GLU A 58 -0.87 1.72 11.38
CA GLU A 58 -0.24 2.59 10.38
C GLU A 58 0.27 1.77 9.18
N ARG A 59 0.90 0.62 9.43
CA ARG A 59 1.34 -0.28 8.36
C ARG A 59 0.18 -0.84 7.55
N ALA A 60 -0.92 -1.23 8.21
CA ALA A 60 -2.12 -1.68 7.51
C ALA A 60 -2.73 -0.58 6.65
N ALA A 61 -2.79 0.66 7.15
CA ALA A 61 -3.26 1.82 6.41
C ALA A 61 -2.37 2.13 5.20
N ALA A 62 -1.05 2.07 5.36
CA ALA A 62 -0.09 2.26 4.27
C ALA A 62 -0.27 1.21 3.17
N ILE A 63 -0.41 -0.07 3.53
CA ILE A 63 -0.68 -1.16 2.57
C ILE A 63 -2.02 -0.94 1.85
N ALA A 64 -3.06 -0.52 2.57
CA ALA A 64 -4.36 -0.23 1.97
C ALA A 64 -4.29 0.95 0.99
N ALA A 65 -3.56 2.01 1.33
CA ALA A 65 -3.32 3.14 0.45
C ALA A 65 -2.54 2.73 -0.81
N GLU A 66 -1.48 1.93 -0.65
CA GLU A 66 -0.71 1.39 -1.77
C GLU A 66 -1.57 0.54 -2.71
N ARG A 67 -2.42 -0.35 -2.16
CA ARG A 67 -3.34 -1.17 -2.95
C ARG A 67 -4.34 -0.31 -3.75
N ARG A 68 -4.90 0.75 -3.15
CA ARG A 68 -5.79 1.68 -3.87
C ARG A 68 -5.05 2.43 -4.97
N ALA A 69 -3.83 2.91 -4.71
CA ALA A 69 -3.02 3.59 -5.70
C ALA A 69 -2.71 2.66 -6.90
N ARG A 70 -2.34 1.41 -6.65
CA ARG A 70 -2.13 0.40 -7.70
C ARG A 70 -3.40 0.10 -8.50
N ALA A 71 -4.56 0.05 -7.86
CA ALA A 71 -5.83 -0.17 -8.54
C ALA A 71 -6.21 0.99 -9.49
N HIS A 72 -5.90 2.23 -9.12
CA HIS A 72 -6.05 3.39 -10.02
C HIS A 72 -5.09 3.29 -11.20
N LEU A 73 -3.81 2.97 -10.98
CA LEU A 73 -2.84 2.79 -12.06
C LEU A 73 -3.22 1.65 -13.03
N SER A 74 -3.82 0.56 -12.55
CA SER A 74 -4.35 -0.48 -13.46
C SER A 74 -5.54 0.01 -14.27
N THR A 75 -6.37 0.91 -13.72
CA THR A 75 -7.52 1.49 -14.44
C THR A 75 -7.06 2.47 -15.51
N ASP A 76 -6.09 3.33 -15.20
CA ASP A 76 -5.47 4.25 -16.16
C ASP A 76 -4.70 3.49 -17.24
N ARG A 77 -4.06 2.36 -16.89
CA ARG A 77 -3.41 1.48 -17.86
C ARG A 77 -4.42 0.75 -18.75
N ILE A 78 -5.57 0.30 -18.22
CA ILE A 78 -6.67 -0.26 -19.03
C ILE A 78 -7.26 0.81 -19.95
N LEU A 79 -7.37 2.07 -19.49
CA LEU A 79 -7.80 3.18 -20.33
C LEU A 79 -6.75 3.51 -21.40
N ALA A 80 -5.47 3.50 -21.08
CA ALA A 80 -4.39 3.68 -22.05
C ALA A 80 -4.34 2.53 -23.08
N ASP A 81 -4.51 1.28 -22.64
CA ASP A 81 -4.62 0.10 -23.52
C ASP A 81 -5.88 0.16 -24.40
N ARG A 82 -6.98 0.76 -23.92
CA ARG A 82 -8.18 1.04 -24.74
C ARG A 82 -7.98 2.20 -25.71
N ILE A 83 -7.12 3.17 -25.39
CA ILE A 83 -6.73 4.25 -26.29
C ILE A 83 -5.74 3.72 -27.35
N SER A 84 -4.98 2.67 -27.05
CA SER A 84 -4.30 1.84 -28.05
C SER A 84 -5.24 0.76 -28.58
N LEU A 85 -6.28 1.16 -29.31
CA LEU A 85 -6.77 0.30 -30.39
C LEU A 85 -5.53 -0.11 -31.22
N GLY A 86 -5.34 -1.42 -31.41
CA GLY A 86 -4.15 -1.91 -32.09
C GLY A 86 -4.15 -1.44 -33.55
N TRP A 87 -2.98 -1.31 -34.16
CA TRP A 87 -2.87 -1.06 -35.61
C TRP A 87 -3.73 -2.06 -36.42
N ALA A 88 -3.85 -3.30 -35.94
CA ALA A 88 -4.72 -4.31 -36.52
C ALA A 88 -6.22 -3.95 -36.53
N ASP A 89 -6.75 -3.34 -35.45
CA ASP A 89 -8.16 -2.90 -35.41
C ASP A 89 -8.41 -1.68 -36.34
N LEU A 90 -7.37 -0.86 -36.53
CA LEU A 90 -7.38 0.29 -37.45
C LEU A 90 -7.24 -0.13 -38.93
N GLU A 91 -6.48 -1.19 -39.19
CA GLU A 91 -6.38 -1.86 -40.51
C GLU A 91 -7.68 -2.59 -40.88
N ASP A 92 -8.38 -3.18 -39.89
CA ASP A 92 -9.69 -3.83 -40.10
C ASP A 92 -10.81 -2.83 -40.40
N THR A 93 -10.70 -1.59 -39.91
CA THR A 93 -11.70 -0.53 -40.16
C THR A 93 -11.47 0.21 -41.48
N CYS A 94 -10.24 0.29 -42.00
CA CYS A 94 -9.96 0.70 -43.37
C CYS A 94 -8.52 0.35 -43.80
N CYS A 95 -8.25 0.24 -45.10
CA CYS A 95 -6.88 0.04 -45.57
C CYS A 95 -5.98 1.25 -45.24
N LEU A 96 -4.69 0.99 -45.02
CA LEU A 96 -3.64 1.98 -44.72
C LEU A 96 -3.65 3.21 -45.66
N GLU A 97 -4.03 3.02 -46.92
CA GLU A 97 -4.09 4.07 -47.95
C GLU A 97 -5.24 5.08 -47.72
N HIS A 98 -6.35 4.67 -47.10
CA HIS A 98 -7.45 5.57 -46.74
C HIS A 98 -7.04 6.57 -45.66
N TRP A 99 -6.32 6.09 -44.65
CA TRP A 99 -5.79 6.91 -43.57
C TRP A 99 -4.75 7.91 -44.07
N ALA A 100 -3.91 7.50 -45.03
CA ALA A 100 -2.92 8.37 -45.66
C ALA A 100 -3.53 9.41 -46.60
N SER A 101 -4.67 9.11 -47.24
CA SER A 101 -5.30 9.98 -48.24
C SER A 101 -6.31 10.98 -47.68
N ARG A 102 -6.58 11.00 -46.36
CA ARG A 102 -7.61 11.87 -45.73
C ARG A 102 -8.98 11.78 -46.44
N GLY A 103 -9.35 10.60 -46.92
CA GLY A 103 -10.65 10.34 -47.54
C GLY A 103 -10.83 10.84 -48.98
N THR A 104 -9.76 11.23 -49.68
CA THR A 104 -9.89 11.78 -51.06
C THR A 104 -9.55 10.79 -52.17
N ALA A 105 -9.05 9.59 -51.87
CA ALA A 105 -8.55 8.67 -52.89
C ALA A 105 -9.03 7.23 -52.66
N HIS A 106 -10.28 6.92 -52.98
CA HIS A 106 -10.64 5.57 -53.42
C HIS A 106 -11.72 5.63 -54.50
N GLU A 107 -11.47 4.86 -55.57
CA GLU A 107 -12.48 4.42 -56.53
C GLU A 107 -13.34 3.30 -55.89
N PRO A 108 -14.54 3.00 -56.45
CA PRO A 108 -15.50 2.02 -55.91
C PRO A 108 -14.98 0.57 -55.75
N SER A 109 -13.74 0.29 -56.15
CA SER A 109 -13.09 -1.03 -56.12
C SER A 109 -12.40 -1.36 -54.79
N CYS A 110 -12.40 -0.47 -53.79
CA CYS A 110 -11.95 -0.81 -52.43
C CYS A 110 -12.87 -1.88 -51.82
N MET A 111 -12.32 -3.06 -51.51
CA MET A 111 -13.10 -4.24 -51.06
C MET A 111 -13.85 -4.07 -49.72
N HIS A 112 -13.77 -2.90 -49.07
CA HIS A 112 -14.49 -2.58 -47.82
C HIS A 112 -15.44 -1.39 -47.94
N TRP A 113 -15.72 -0.90 -49.15
CA TRP A 113 -16.82 0.03 -49.38
C TRP A 113 -18.17 -0.68 -49.15
N LYS A 114 -18.75 -0.53 -47.96
CA LYS A 114 -20.20 -0.73 -47.79
C LYS A 114 -20.88 0.51 -48.34
N GLU A 115 -21.70 0.34 -49.38
CA GLU A 115 -22.61 1.41 -49.81
C GLU A 115 -23.41 1.91 -48.61
N PRO A 116 -23.52 3.23 -48.40
CA PRO A 116 -24.49 3.75 -47.44
C PRO A 116 -25.88 3.40 -47.96
N THR A 117 -26.56 2.48 -47.28
CA THR A 117 -27.97 2.21 -47.53
C THR A 117 -28.78 3.51 -47.35
N PRO A 118 -29.77 3.75 -48.23
CA PRO A 118 -30.57 4.98 -48.23
C PRO A 118 -31.38 5.21 -46.96
#